data_AF-A0AAW0KIY0-F1
#
_entry.id   AF-A0AAW0KIY0-F1
#
_cell.length_a   1.000
_cell.length_b   1.000
_cell.length_c   1.000
_cell.angle_alpha   90.00
_cell.angle_beta   90.00
_cell.angle_gamma   90.00
#
_symmetry.space_group_name_H-M   'P 1'
#
loop_
_entity.id
_entity.type
_entity.pdbx_description
1 polymer ?
#
loop_
_entity_poly.entity_id
_entity_poly.type
_entity_poly.pdbx_seq_one_letter_code
_entity_poly.pdbx_strand_id
1 'polypeptide(L)' 'MKDKVLFCSTDNGRLSFVRQLEPDWHVDTNPDTLSQLAKFIRFQLYISPSGSSSRSESNIFNSKSLESFFNEDSL' A
#
# COMPACT_ATOMS: atom_id res chain seq x y z
N MET A 1 -6.94 -20.39 -10.41
CA MET A 1 -6.95 -19.02 -9.85
C MET A 1 -7.54 -18.09 -10.90
N LYS A 2 -8.87 -18.09 -11.05
CA LYS A 2 -9.57 -17.08 -11.83
C LYS A 2 -10.16 -16.12 -10.81
N ASP A 3 -10.03 -14.82 -11.07
CA ASP A 3 -10.61 -13.70 -10.31
C ASP A 3 -9.80 -13.19 -9.10
N LYS A 4 -8.56 -12.74 -9.34
CA LYS A 4 -7.79 -11.89 -8.40
C LYS A 4 -7.78 -10.40 -8.76
N VAL A 5 -8.64 -10.00 -9.70
CA VAL A 5 -8.71 -8.63 -10.18
C VAL A 5 -10.09 -8.08 -9.89
N LEU A 6 -10.14 -7.02 -9.09
CA LEU A 6 -11.35 -6.25 -8.82
C LEU A 6 -11.19 -4.87 -9.46
N PHE A 7 -12.24 -4.41 -10.13
CA PHE A 7 -12.27 -3.08 -10.75
C PHE A 7 -13.15 -2.15 -9.92
N CYS A 8 -12.67 -0.93 -9.65
CA CYS A 8 -13.46 0.16 -9.09
C CYS A 8 -13.05 1.48 -9.75
N SER A 9 -13.96 2.45 -9.80
CA SER A 9 -13.74 3.73 -10.50
C SER A 9 -13.40 4.89 -9.56
N THR A 10 -13.32 4.64 -8.25
CA THR A 10 -13.08 5.68 -7.24
C THR A 10 -12.10 5.20 -6.18
N ASP A 11 -11.35 6.12 -5.58
CA ASP A 11 -10.46 5.79 -4.45
C ASP A 11 -11.24 5.22 -3.26
N ASN A 12 -12.45 5.73 -3.00
CA ASN A 12 -13.34 5.17 -1.98
C ASN A 12 -13.76 3.72 -2.28
N GLY A 13 -13.93 3.36 -3.56
CA GLY A 13 -14.15 1.99 -3.98
C GLY A 13 -12.96 1.10 -3.66
N ARG A 14 -11.74 1.56 -3.96
CA ARG A 14 -10.48 0.86 -3.61
C ARG A 14 -10.39 0.63 -2.11
N LEU A 15 -10.61 1.67 -1.29
CA LEU A 15 -10.65 1.57 0.17
C LEU A 15 -11.68 0.55 0.67
N SER A 16 -12.87 0.54 0.07
CA SER A 16 -13.95 -0.37 0.45
C SER A 16 -13.61 -1.83 0.15
N PHE A 17 -12.98 -2.11 -1.00
CA PHE A 17 -12.51 -3.45 -1.33
C PHE A 17 -11.38 -3.90 -0.41
N VAL A 18 -10.37 -3.08 -0.19
CA VAL A 18 -9.23 -3.43 0.67
C VAL A 18 -9.71 -3.76 2.09
N ARG A 19 -10.64 -2.97 2.64
CA ARG A 19 -11.23 -3.26 3.96
C ARG A 19 -12.04 -4.55 4.03
N GLN A 20 -12.72 -4.93 2.95
CA GLN A 20 -13.51 -6.18 2.92
C GLN A 20 -12.65 -7.41 2.68
N LEU A 21 -11.56 -7.25 1.93
CA LEU A 21 -10.61 -8.33 1.68
C LEU A 21 -9.68 -8.59 2.88
N GLU A 22 -9.52 -7.60 3.75
CA GLU A 22 -8.65 -7.65 4.95
C GLU A 22 -7.25 -8.22 4.66
N PRO A 23 -6.52 -7.72 3.65
CA PRO A 23 -5.21 -8.26 3.34
C PRO A 23 -4.20 -7.87 4.41
N ASP A 24 -3.21 -8.74 4.62
CA ASP A 24 -2.09 -8.45 5.52
C ASP A 24 -1.20 -7.32 5.02
N TRP A 25 -1.05 -7.25 3.69
CA TRP A 25 -0.22 -6.29 2.99
C TRP A 25 -1.05 -5.47 2.01
N HIS A 26 -0.83 -4.15 1.98
CA HIS A 26 -1.34 -3.26 0.94
C HIS A 26 -0.18 -2.49 0.30
N VAL A 27 -0.15 -2.41 -1.03
CA VAL A 27 0.86 -1.67 -1.78
C VAL A 27 0.15 -0.60 -2.61
N ASP A 28 0.59 0.66 -2.50
CA ASP A 28 -0.04 1.78 -3.20
C ASP A 28 0.97 2.89 -3.50
N THR A 29 0.61 3.76 -4.43
CA THR A 29 1.34 4.99 -4.77
C THR A 29 0.61 6.24 -4.27
N ASN A 30 -0.59 6.10 -3.71
CA ASN A 30 -1.38 7.21 -3.16
C ASN A 30 -1.24 7.26 -1.62
N PRO A 31 -0.57 8.29 -1.06
CA PRO A 31 -0.34 8.40 0.39
C PRO A 31 -1.63 8.62 1.21
N ASP A 32 -2.66 9.24 0.62
CA ASP A 32 -3.95 9.44 1.30
C ASP A 32 -4.70 8.12 1.46
N THR A 33 -4.57 7.21 0.49
CA THR A 33 -5.17 5.87 0.59
C THR A 33 -4.53 5.07 1.72
N LEU A 34 -3.20 5.06 1.79
CA LEU A 34 -2.45 4.36 2.83
C LEU A 34 -2.75 4.92 4.23
N SER A 35 -2.83 6.25 4.36
CA SER A 35 -3.19 6.91 5.61
C SER A 35 -4.59 6.50 6.09
N GLN A 36 -5.55 6.39 5.17
CA GLN A 36 -6.92 5.98 5.50
C GLN A 36 -7.06 4.47 5.82
N LEU A 37 -6.12 3.66 5.34
CA LEU A 37 -6.03 2.22 5.57
C LEU A 37 -5.17 1.83 6.77
N ALA A 38 -4.39 2.75 7.34
CA ALA A 38 -3.43 2.48 8.40
C ALA A 38 -4.01 1.74 9.63
N LYS A 39 -5.28 1.98 9.97
CA LYS A 39 -5.94 1.27 11.08
C LYS A 39 -6.54 -0.10 10.73
N PHE A 40 -6.52 -0.50 9.46
CA PHE A 40 -7.13 -1.74 8.97
C PHE A 40 -6.11 -2.76 8.47
N ILE A 41 -4.95 -2.30 8.03
CA ILE A 41 -3.95 -3.14 7.35
C ILE A 41 -2.70 -3.26 8.22
N ARG A 42 -2.17 -4.49 8.34
CA ARG A 42 -1.02 -4.78 9.20
C ARG A 42 0.27 -4.18 8.67
N PHE A 43 0.49 -4.28 7.36
CA PHE A 43 1.70 -3.80 6.70
C PHE A 43 1.36 -3.09 5.40
N GLN A 44 1.93 -1.92 5.19
CA GLN A 44 1.66 -1.11 4.02
C GLN A 44 2.96 -0.67 3.36
N LEU A 45 3.03 -0.76 2.04
CA LEU A 45 4.18 -0.30 1.26
C LEU A 45 3.78 0.87 0.38
N TYR A 46 4.35 2.04 0.67
CA TYR A 46 4.27 3.22 -0.17
C TYR A 46 5.40 3.20 -1.20
N ILE A 47 5.04 3.18 -2.48
CA ILE A 47 5.99 3.30 -3.58
C ILE A 47 5.98 4.72 -4.14
N SER A 48 7.11 5.42 -4.03
CA SER A 48 7.28 6.80 -4.51
C SER A 48 8.70 7.03 -5.02
N PRO A 49 8.89 7.27 -6.33
CA PRO A 49 10.21 7.55 -6.90
C PRO A 49 10.88 8.80 -6.30
N SER A 50 10.08 9.78 -5.88
CA SER A 50 10.51 11.07 -5.33
C SER A 50 10.80 11.05 -3.82
N GLY A 51 10.63 9.90 -3.15
CA GLY A 51 10.91 9.75 -1.72
C GLY A 51 9.69 9.88 -0.81
N SER A 52 9.95 9.80 0.50
CA SER A 52 8.98 9.52 1.58
C SER A 52 7.85 10.54 1.71
N SER A 53 6.64 10.05 2.01
CA SER A 53 5.49 10.91 2.33
C SER A 53 5.67 11.59 3.69
N SER A 54 5.04 12.76 3.90
CA SER A 54 5.06 13.51 5.16
C SER A 54 4.22 12.86 6.28
N ARG A 55 3.50 11.77 6.01
CA ARG A 55 2.66 11.07 6.98
C ARG A 55 3.31 9.74 7.36
N SER A 56 3.98 9.73 8.50
CA SER A 56 4.65 8.55 9.04
C SER A 56 3.74 7.83 10.03
N GLU A 57 3.02 6.82 9.55
CA GLU A 57 2.37 5.80 10.38
C GLU A 57 3.33 4.62 10.53
N SER A 58 3.35 3.96 11.69
CA SER A 58 4.34 2.91 12.01
C SER A 58 4.23 1.65 11.15
N ASN A 59 3.09 1.46 10.47
CA ASN A 59 2.85 0.34 9.57
C ASN A 59 3.03 0.70 8.09
N ILE A 60 3.55 1.88 7.76
CA ILE A 60 3.81 2.31 6.37
C ILE A 60 5.32 2.30 6.11
N PHE A 61 5.77 1.32 5.34
CA PHE A 61 7.11 1.25 4.77
C PHE A 61 7.18 2.12 3.51
N ASN A 62 8.32 2.74 3.27
CA ASN A 62 8.53 3.61 2.11
C ASN A 62 9.62 2.98 1.24
N SER A 63 9.39 2.92 -0.07
CA SER A 63 10.45 2.55 -1.02
C SER A 63 10.31 3.32 -2.33
N LYS A 64 11.41 3.41 -3.08
CA LYS A 64 11.43 4.06 -4.39
C LYS A 64 10.80 3.19 -5.48
N SER A 65 10.91 1.87 -5.33
CA SER A 65 10.35 0.87 -6.25
C SER A 65 10.22 -0.48 -5.54
N LEU A 66 9.54 -1.44 -6.17
CA LEU A 66 9.45 -2.81 -5.64
C LEU A 66 10.82 -3.49 -5.63
N GLU A 67 11.63 -3.24 -6.65
CA GLU A 67 12.99 -3.78 -6.74
C GLU A 67 13.86 -3.26 -5.58
N SER A 68 13.81 -1.97 -5.27
CA SER A 68 14.54 -1.41 -4.12
C SER A 68 14.11 -2.08 -2.82
N PHE A 69 12.79 -2.21 -2.60
CA PHE A 69 12.25 -2.84 -1.40
C PHE A 69 12.72 -4.28 -1.19
N PHE A 70 12.73 -5.11 -2.23
CA PHE A 70 13.14 -6.51 -2.11
C PHE A 70 14.67 -6.74 -2.18
N ASN A 71 15.43 -5.78 -2.70
CA ASN A 71 16.89 -5.88 -2.78
C ASN A 71 17.62 -5.26 -1.58
N GLU A 72 16.92 -4.52 -0.71
CA GLU A 72 17.51 -3.95 0.52
C GLU A 72 17.95 -5.02 1.53
N ASP A 73 17.42 -6.25 1.47
CA ASP A 73 17.83 -7.40 2.30
C ASP A 73 19.08 -8.14 1.78
N SER A 74 19.72 -7.68 0.69
CA SER A 74 20.87 -8.36 0.05
C SER A 74 22.26 -7.89 0.55
N LEU A 75 22.35 -7.22 1.70
CA LEU A 75 23.62 -6.76 2.31
C LEU A 75 23.79 -7.25 3.76
#